data_AF-A0A3D4R4S9-F1
#
_entry.id   AF-A0A3D4R4S9-F1
#
_cell.length_a   1.000
_cell.length_b   1.000
_cell.length_c   1.000
_cell.angle_alpha   90.00
_cell.angle_beta   90.00
_cell.angle_gamma   90.00
#
_symmetry.space_group_name_H-M   'P 1'
#
loop_
_entity.id
_entity.type
_entity.pdbx_description
1 polymer ?
#
loop_
_entity_poly.entity_id
_entity_poly.type
_entity_poly.pdbx_seq_one_letter_code
_entity_poly.pdbx_strand_id
1 'polypeptide(L)' 'MATRVKAIVLTGNGTNCEMEMAHACKLAGADKID' A
#
# COMPACT_ATOMS: atom_id res chain seq x y z
N MET A 1 -19.54 -6.76 -7.69
CA MET A 1 -18.74 -5.69 -7.04
C MET A 1 -17.42 -6.33 -6.63
N ALA A 2 -16.27 -5.80 -7.06
CA ALA A 2 -14.99 -6.20 -6.47
C ALA A 2 -15.00 -5.80 -4.98
N THR A 3 -14.47 -6.64 -4.11
CA THR A 3 -14.33 -6.35 -2.68
C THR A 3 -13.44 -5.14 -2.49
N ARG A 4 -13.84 -4.17 -1.65
CA ARG A 4 -12.98 -3.02 -1.37
C ARG A 4 -11.83 -3.41 -0.46
N VAL A 5 -10.61 -3.36 -0.95
CA VAL A 5 -9.40 -3.76 -0.22
C VAL A 5 -8.66 -2.51 0.26
N LYS A 6 -8.33 -2.49 1.55
CA LYS A 6 -7.48 -1.44 2.15
C LYS A 6 -6.12 -2.03 2.49
N ALA A 7 -5.06 -1.26 2.24
CA ALA A 7 -3.69 -1.63 2.58
C ALA A 7 -3.11 -0.60 3.56
N ILE A 8 -2.25 -1.07 4.47
CA ILE A 8 -1.44 -0.19 5.32
C ILE A 8 0.02 -0.52 5.03
N VAL A 9 0.82 0.48 4.68
CA VAL A 9 2.25 0.32 4.50
C VAL A 9 2.97 0.76 5.76
N LEU A 10 3.44 -0.21 6.52
CA LEU A 10 4.22 0.05 7.72
C LEU A 10 5.65 0.43 7.32
N THR A 11 6.13 1.53 7.88
CA THR A 11 7.52 2.01 7.75
C THR A 11 8.17 2.07 9.14
N GLY A 12 9.49 2.12 9.18
CA GLY A 12 10.30 2.17 10.39
C GLY A 12 11.69 2.72 10.13
N ASN A 13 12.53 2.81 11.17
CA ASN A 13 13.88 3.35 11.00
C ASN A 13 14.71 2.44 10.07
N GLY A 14 15.24 3.02 9.00
CA GLY A 14 16.05 2.32 8.00
C GLY A 14 15.25 1.63 6.89
N THR A 15 13.91 1.68 6.89
CA THR A 15 13.12 1.34 5.70
C THR A 15 13.05 2.53 4.77
N ASN A 16 13.11 2.28 3.46
CA ASN A 16 13.17 3.31 2.44
C ASN A 16 12.25 3.05 1.24
N CYS A 17 11.46 1.97 1.30
CA CYS A 17 10.68 1.46 0.18
C CYS A 17 9.16 1.57 0.40
N GLU A 18 8.73 2.30 1.44
CA GLU A 18 7.32 2.50 1.78
C GLU A 18 6.53 3.15 0.64
N MET A 19 7.14 4.04 -0.14
CA MET A 19 6.46 4.67 -1.28
C MET A 19 6.26 3.70 -2.44
N GLU A 20 7.27 2.90 -2.77
CA GLU A 20 7.20 1.87 -3.81
C GLU A 20 6.19 0.79 -3.44
N MET A 21 6.16 0.38 -2.18
CA MET A 21 5.18 -0.57 -1.66
C MET A 21 3.76 0.00 -1.76
N ALA A 22 3.54 1.26 -1.36
CA ALA A 22 2.24 1.91 -1.49
C ALA A 22 1.78 1.99 -2.95
N HIS A 23 2.71 2.29 -3.87
CA HIS A 23 2.45 2.30 -5.31
C HIS A 23 2.09 0.90 -5.84
N ALA A 24 2.81 -0.14 -5.41
CA ALA A 24 2.51 -1.52 -5.77
C ALA A 24 1.11 -1.95 -5.28
N CYS A 25 0.74 -1.60 -4.04
CA CYS A 25 -0.60 -1.86 -3.51
C CYS A 25 -1.70 -1.18 -4.34
N LYS A 26 -1.46 0.06 -4.79
CA LYS A 26 -2.39 0.76 -5.69
C LYS A 26 -2.54 0.04 -7.03
N LEU A 27 -1.43 -0.37 -7.66
CA LEU A 27 -1.45 -1.10 -8.92
C LEU A 27 -2.14 -2.47 -8.79
N ALA A 28 -2.01 -3.11 -7.64
CA ALA A 28 -2.69 -4.37 -7.32
C ALA A 28 -4.20 -4.22 -7.04
N GLY A 29 -4.72 -2.99 -7.01
CA GLY A 29 -6.14 -2.71 -6.85
C GLY A 29 -6.61 -2.36 -5.44
N ALA A 30 -5.72 -1.92 -4.55
CA ALA A 30 -6.13 -1.38 -3.25
C ALA A 30 -6.90 -0.06 -3.42
N ASP A 31 -8.08 0.03 -2.81
CA ASP A 31 -8.93 1.23 -2.84
C ASP A 31 -8.39 2.36 -1.96
N LYS A 32 -7.74 2.02 -0.85
CA LYS A 32 -7.13 2.96 0.09
C LYS A 32 -5.81 2.40 0.59
N ILE A 33 -4.79 3.24 0.60
CA ILE A 33 -3.49 2.96 1.21
C ILE A 33 -3.27 3.98 2.31
N ASP A 34 -2.93 3.52 3.51
CA ASP A 34 -2.54 4.33 4.67
C ASP A 34 -1.09 4.04 5.09
#